data_AF-A0AB38YEJ8-F1
#
_entry.id   AF-A0AB38YEJ8-F1
#
_cell.length_a   1.000
_cell.length_b   1.000
_cell.length_c   1.000
_cell.angle_alpha   90.00
_cell.angle_beta   90.00
_cell.angle_gamma   90.00
#
_symmetry.space_group_name_H-M   'P 1'
#
loop_
_entity.id
_entity.type
_entity.pdbx_description
1 polymer ?
#
loop_
_entity_poly.entity_id
_entity_poly.type
_entity_poly.pdbx_seq_one_letter_code
_entity_poly.pdbx_strand_id
1 'polypeptide(L)'
;MNTSSIDKKLELYRSELQRLQEAKHALEQKEASAQQVIADLEAACAANDMKLDDVFRRLEKKIERWIKSRSQDEEGIHQHLKSYYARVISEGARETKRARKPEPKLQTGTYVNPYTQETAEKRTRTPAALTEWVSVYGLGTVETWRR
;
A
#
# COMPACT_ATOMS: atom_id res chain seq x y z
N MET A 1 -20.30 57.13 -25.68
CA MET A 1 -20.04 55.79 -26.24
C MET A 1 -18.79 55.22 -25.57
N ASN A 2 -18.92 54.11 -24.85
CA ASN A 2 -17.86 53.47 -24.05
C ASN A 2 -16.95 52.53 -24.88
N THR A 3 -16.74 52.83 -26.17
CA THR A 3 -16.01 51.98 -27.12
C THR A 3 -14.54 51.80 -26.70
N SER A 4 -13.88 52.86 -26.23
CA SER A 4 -12.48 52.80 -25.75
C SER A 4 -12.25 51.82 -24.58
N SER A 5 -13.25 51.59 -23.72
CA SER A 5 -13.15 50.63 -22.62
C SER A 5 -13.30 49.18 -23.10
N ILE A 6 -14.14 48.97 -24.11
CA ILE A 6 -14.34 47.66 -24.75
C ILE A 6 -13.12 47.29 -25.59
N ASP A 7 -12.56 48.22 -26.34
CA ASP A 7 -11.36 48.01 -27.17
C ASP A 7 -10.15 47.61 -26.32
N LYS A 8 -9.93 48.28 -25.19
CA LYS A 8 -8.87 47.91 -24.23
C LYS A 8 -9.04 46.49 -23.68
N LYS A 9 -10.28 46.06 -23.41
CA LYS A 9 -10.56 44.70 -22.95
C LYS A 9 -10.32 43.67 -24.06
N LEU A 10 -10.71 43.99 -25.30
CA LEU A 10 -10.46 43.13 -26.46
C LEU A 10 -8.97 42.94 -26.70
N GLU A 11 -8.17 43.99 -26.57
CA GLU A 11 -6.72 43.91 -26.73
C GLU A 11 -6.07 43.08 -25.61
N LEU A 12 -6.52 43.26 -24.37
CA LEU A 12 -6.07 42.45 -23.23
C LEU A 12 -6.40 40.96 -23.44
N TYR A 13 -7.61 40.63 -23.89
CA TYR A 13 -7.98 39.25 -24.16
C TYR A 13 -7.23 38.64 -25.35
N ARG A 14 -6.93 39.42 -26.39
CA ARG A 14 -6.12 38.94 -27.53
C ARG A 14 -4.69 38.64 -27.09
N SER A 15 -4.09 39.51 -26.29
CA SER A 15 -2.75 39.30 -25.72
C SER A 15 -2.71 38.05 -24.84
N GLU A 16 -3.71 37.89 -23.96
CA GLU A 16 -3.79 36.70 -23.10
C GLU A 16 -4.03 35.42 -23.91
N LEU A 17 -4.87 35.47 -24.95
CA LEU A 17 -5.10 34.34 -25.84
C LEU A 17 -3.82 33.93 -26.56
N GLN A 18 -3.05 34.89 -27.08
CA GLN A 18 -1.77 34.63 -27.71
C GLN A 18 -0.78 33.99 -26.72
N ARG A 19 -0.68 34.52 -25.50
CA ARG A 19 0.16 33.96 -24.43
C ARG A 19 -0.21 32.51 -24.12
N LEU A 20 -1.51 32.22 -24.01
CA LEU A 20 -2.00 30.86 -23.75
C LEU A 20 -1.74 29.92 -24.93
N GLN A 21 -1.85 30.39 -26.17
CA GLN A 21 -1.53 29.61 -27.36
C GLN A 21 -0.04 29.26 -27.44
N GLU A 22 0.84 30.23 -27.17
CA GLU A 22 2.29 30.01 -27.10
C GLU A 22 2.64 29.03 -25.98
N ALA A 23 2.05 29.19 -24.79
CA ALA A 23 2.24 28.27 -23.68
C ALA A 23 1.77 26.84 -24.03
N LYS A 24 0.61 26.71 -24.69
CA LYS A 24 0.09 25.42 -25.15
C LYS A 24 1.04 24.75 -26.14
N HIS A 25 1.48 25.48 -27.16
CA HIS A 25 2.40 24.96 -28.16
C HIS A 25 3.74 24.55 -27.52
N ALA A 26 4.25 25.32 -26.56
CA ALA A 26 5.46 24.95 -25.82
C ALA A 26 5.29 23.67 -24.99
N LEU A 27 4.11 23.44 -24.40
CA LEU A 27 3.79 22.18 -23.70
C LEU A 27 3.73 21.01 -24.68
N GLU A 28 3.04 21.17 -25.81
CA GLU A 28 2.94 20.15 -26.86
C GLU A 28 4.31 19.76 -27.42
N GLN A 29 5.19 20.74 -27.66
CA GLN A 29 6.56 20.48 -28.08
C GLN A 29 7.39 19.73 -27.03
N LYS A 30 7.24 20.09 -25.75
CA LYS A 30 7.93 19.38 -24.65
C LYS A 30 7.47 17.93 -24.56
N GLU A 31 6.17 17.68 -24.69
CA GLU A 31 5.61 16.34 -24.65
C GLU A 31 6.06 15.51 -25.86
N ALA A 32 6.02 16.07 -27.07
CA ALA A 32 6.54 15.43 -28.27
C ALA A 32 8.03 15.09 -28.15
N SER A 33 8.83 16.01 -27.60
CA SER A 33 10.26 15.77 -27.36
C SER A 33 10.50 14.65 -26.35
N ALA A 34 9.70 14.57 -25.28
CA ALA A 34 9.78 13.50 -24.30
C ALA A 34 9.43 12.13 -24.91
N GLN A 35 8.39 12.08 -25.76
CA GLN A 35 8.02 10.87 -26.50
C GLN A 35 9.13 10.44 -27.46
N GLN A 36 9.77 11.40 -28.14
CA GLN A 36 10.87 11.11 -29.05
C GLN A 36 12.06 10.48 -28.31
N VAL A 37 12.42 10.99 -27.13
CA VAL A 37 13.51 10.40 -26.31
C VAL A 37 13.22 8.95 -25.94
N ILE A 38 11.96 8.60 -25.66
CA ILE A 38 11.56 7.23 -25.37
C ILE A 38 11.70 6.36 -26.62
N ALA A 39 11.22 6.83 -27.78
CA ALA A 39 11.35 6.12 -29.04
C ALA A 39 12.82 5.90 -29.44
N ASP A 40 13.66 6.91 -29.26
CA ASP A 40 15.10 6.84 -29.52
C ASP A 40 15.78 5.82 -28.59
N LEU A 41 15.36 5.75 -27.33
CA LEU A 41 15.86 4.76 -26.39
C LEU A 41 15.49 3.34 -26.81
N GLU A 42 14.25 3.12 -27.24
CA GLU A 42 13.79 1.81 -27.74
C GLU A 42 14.54 1.40 -29.01
N ALA A 43 14.71 2.33 -29.96
CA ALA A 43 15.48 2.11 -31.17
C ALA A 43 16.95 1.79 -30.86
N ALA A 44 17.56 2.51 -29.92
CA ALA A 44 18.92 2.23 -29.47
C ALA A 44 19.05 0.86 -28.81
N CYS A 45 18.06 0.43 -28.03
CA CYS A 45 18.03 -0.92 -27.46
C CYS A 45 17.98 -1.98 -28.57
N ALA A 46 17.10 -1.81 -29.54
CA ALA A 46 16.98 -2.72 -30.69
C ALA A 46 18.27 -2.81 -31.52
N ALA A 47 18.92 -1.66 -31.77
CA ALA A 47 20.17 -1.60 -32.54
C ALA A 47 21.36 -2.31 -31.86
N ASN A 48 21.33 -2.44 -30.53
CA ASN A 48 22.42 -3.02 -29.75
C ASN A 48 22.09 -4.42 -29.18
N ASP A 49 20.98 -5.05 -29.63
CA ASP A 49 20.47 -6.31 -29.08
C ASP A 49 20.31 -6.29 -27.54
N MET A 50 19.84 -5.15 -27.04
CA MET A 50 19.64 -4.93 -25.61
C MET A 50 18.15 -4.95 -25.27
N LYS A 51 17.81 -5.46 -24.09
CA LYS A 51 16.46 -5.33 -23.55
C LYS A 51 16.32 -4.00 -22.81
N LEU A 52 15.15 -3.38 -22.94
CA LEU A 52 14.82 -2.18 -22.18
C LEU A 52 14.91 -2.42 -20.66
N ASP A 53 14.63 -3.65 -20.20
CA ASP A 53 14.82 -4.06 -18.80
C ASP A 53 16.26 -3.83 -18.31
N ASP A 54 17.27 -4.11 -19.15
CA ASP A 54 18.67 -3.90 -18.79
C ASP A 54 18.99 -2.41 -18.60
N VAL A 55 18.31 -1.52 -19.35
CA VAL A 55 18.40 -0.07 -19.15
C VAL A 55 17.74 0.33 -17.84
N PHE A 56 16.54 -0.17 -17.56
CA PHE A 56 15.85 0.14 -16.31
C PHE A 56 16.63 -0.32 -15.08
N ARG A 57 17.28 -1.49 -15.12
CA ARG A 57 18.20 -1.95 -14.05
C ARG A 57 19.34 -0.97 -13.81
N ARG A 58 19.92 -0.40 -14.87
CA ARG A 58 20.99 0.61 -14.75
C ARG A 58 20.46 1.94 -14.20
N LEU A 59 19.20 2.27 -14.49
CA LEU A 59 18.53 3.47 -13.99
C LEU A 59 17.91 3.29 -12.60
N GLU A 60 17.83 2.08 -12.07
CA GLU A 60 17.12 1.74 -10.84
C GLU A 60 17.43 2.71 -9.68
N LYS A 61 18.72 2.92 -9.37
CA LYS A 61 19.13 3.85 -8.30
C LYS A 61 18.73 5.30 -8.56
N LYS A 62 18.68 5.72 -9.82
CA LYS A 62 18.22 7.07 -10.20
C LYS A 62 16.71 7.18 -10.06
N ILE A 63 15.97 6.17 -10.52
CA ILE A 63 14.51 6.09 -10.37
C ILE A 63 14.13 6.07 -8.89
N GLU A 64 14.81 5.27 -8.07
CA GLU A 64 14.60 5.19 -6.62
C GLU A 64 14.83 6.55 -5.95
N ARG A 65 15.94 7.23 -6.27
CA ARG A 65 16.24 8.56 -5.74
C ARG A 65 15.18 9.59 -6.17
N TRP A 66 14.77 9.55 -7.44
CA TRP A 66 13.73 10.41 -7.97
C TRP A 66 12.40 10.19 -7.25
N ILE A 67 11.96 8.94 -7.08
CA ILE A 67 10.76 8.61 -6.30
C ILE A 67 10.88 9.14 -4.87
N LYS A 68 11.99 8.86 -4.17
CA LYS A 68 12.20 9.30 -2.78
C LYS A 68 12.16 10.82 -2.62
N SER A 69 12.68 11.57 -3.60
CA SER A 69 12.65 13.04 -3.57
C SER A 69 11.25 13.65 -3.61
N ARG A 70 10.25 12.86 -4.02
CA ARG A 70 8.85 13.25 -4.20
C ARG A 70 7.92 12.64 -3.16
N SER A 71 8.45 12.24 -2.00
CA SER A 71 7.68 11.51 -0.99
C SER A 71 6.52 12.29 -0.36
N GLN A 72 6.53 13.62 -0.50
CA GLN A 72 5.50 14.52 0.03
C GLN A 72 4.44 14.90 -1.02
N ASP A 73 4.60 14.47 -2.27
CA ASP A 73 3.61 14.74 -3.31
C ASP A 73 2.38 13.86 -3.07
N GLU A 74 1.21 14.48 -2.91
CA GLU A 74 -0.05 13.75 -2.67
C GLU A 74 -0.51 12.96 -3.89
N GLU A 75 -0.22 13.47 -5.10
CA GLU A 75 -0.56 12.83 -6.37
C GLU A 75 0.70 12.30 -7.07
N GLY A 76 0.60 11.09 -7.63
CA GLY A 76 1.64 10.53 -8.50
C GLY A 76 2.15 9.14 -8.10
N ILE A 77 3.40 8.86 -8.46
CA ILE A 77 3.96 7.50 -8.43
C ILE A 77 3.93 6.85 -7.04
N HIS A 78 4.06 7.63 -5.96
CA HIS A 78 3.94 7.11 -4.59
C HIS A 78 2.56 6.52 -4.29
N GLN A 79 1.49 7.19 -4.71
CA GLN A 79 0.14 6.70 -4.50
C GLN A 79 -0.11 5.44 -5.33
N HIS A 80 0.35 5.41 -6.59
CA HIS A 80 0.24 4.22 -7.44
C HIS A 80 0.99 3.02 -6.83
N LEU A 81 2.21 3.23 -6.34
CA LEU A 81 3.01 2.20 -5.69
C LEU A 81 2.34 1.72 -4.39
N LYS A 82 1.84 2.63 -3.54
CA LYS A 82 1.10 2.27 -2.31
C LYS A 82 -0.10 1.38 -2.64
N SER A 83 -0.92 1.77 -3.62
CA SER A 83 -2.10 0.99 -4.04
C SER A 83 -1.71 -0.38 -4.60
N TYR A 84 -0.67 -0.44 -5.44
CA TYR A 84 -0.17 -1.70 -5.99
C TYR A 84 0.30 -2.65 -4.88
N TYR A 85 1.17 -2.18 -3.98
CA TYR A 85 1.69 -3.02 -2.91
C TYR A 85 0.63 -3.39 -1.88
N ALA A 86 -0.33 -2.51 -1.57
CA ALA A 86 -1.48 -2.86 -0.73
C ALA A 86 -2.26 -4.05 -1.32
N ARG A 87 -2.48 -4.04 -2.64
CA ARG A 87 -3.13 -5.15 -3.35
C ARG A 87 -2.29 -6.43 -3.32
N VAL A 88 -1.00 -6.35 -3.68
CA VAL A 88 -0.09 -7.52 -3.69
C VAL A 88 0.01 -8.14 -2.30
N ILE A 89 0.11 -7.33 -1.23
CA ILE A 89 0.12 -7.80 0.15
C ILE A 89 -1.22 -8.46 0.51
N SER A 90 -2.34 -7.87 0.09
CA SER A 90 -3.68 -8.43 0.36
C SER A 90 -3.94 -9.75 -0.35
N GLU A 91 -3.39 -9.92 -1.56
CA GLU A 91 -3.48 -11.15 -2.37
C GLU A 91 -2.52 -12.22 -1.85
N GLY A 92 -1.28 -11.85 -1.51
CA GLY A 92 -0.30 -12.73 -0.86
C GLY A 92 -0.68 -13.16 0.56
N ALA A 93 -1.44 -12.34 1.29
CA ALA A 93 -1.98 -12.72 2.61
C ALA A 93 -3.14 -13.74 2.54
N ARG A 94 -3.68 -14.04 1.34
CA ARG A 94 -4.66 -15.12 1.16
C ARG A 94 -4.00 -16.49 1.06
N GLU A 95 -2.76 -16.57 0.59
CA GLU A 95 -1.97 -17.79 0.65
C GLU A 95 -1.19 -17.82 1.97
N THR A 96 -1.48 -18.81 2.82
CA THR A 96 -0.83 -19.08 4.12
C THR A 96 -1.40 -18.42 5.39
N LYS A 97 -2.73 -18.34 5.52
CA LYS A 97 -3.28 -18.76 6.82
C LYS A 97 -3.15 -20.28 6.92
N ARG A 98 -1.93 -20.77 7.18
CA ARG A 98 -1.75 -22.13 7.71
C ARG A 98 -2.70 -22.22 8.90
N ALA A 99 -3.69 -23.10 8.82
CA ALA A 99 -4.55 -23.40 9.95
C ALA A 99 -3.63 -23.73 11.13
N ARG A 100 -3.49 -22.79 12.08
CA ARG A 100 -2.86 -23.10 13.36
C ARG A 100 -3.66 -24.29 13.88
N LYS A 101 -2.98 -25.38 14.24
CA LYS A 101 -3.61 -26.48 14.97
C LYS A 101 -4.43 -25.84 16.09
N PRO A 102 -5.72 -26.20 16.27
CA PRO A 102 -6.52 -25.61 17.31
C PRO A 102 -5.76 -25.80 18.63
N GLU A 103 -5.46 -24.69 19.31
CA GLU A 103 -4.85 -24.76 20.64
C GLU A 103 -5.71 -25.69 21.50
N PRO A 104 -5.10 -26.64 22.23
CA PRO A 104 -5.86 -27.54 23.07
C PRO A 104 -6.65 -26.72 24.08
N LYS A 105 -7.97 -26.90 24.09
CA LYS A 105 -8.90 -26.22 24.98
C LYS A 105 -9.30 -27.20 26.07
N LEU A 106 -9.38 -26.72 27.32
CA LEU A 106 -10.00 -27.47 28.42
C LEU A 106 -11.34 -28.07 27.97
N GLN A 107 -11.62 -29.32 28.29
CA GLN A 107 -12.90 -29.95 27.95
C GLN A 107 -14.02 -29.37 28.82
N THR A 108 -15.27 -29.47 28.35
CA THR A 108 -16.46 -29.14 29.15
C THR A 108 -16.49 -30.01 30.41
N GLY A 109 -16.80 -29.42 31.56
CA GLY A 109 -16.80 -30.11 32.85
C GLY A 109 -16.55 -29.19 34.04
N THR A 110 -16.63 -29.76 35.23
CA THR A 110 -16.37 -29.05 36.49
C THR A 110 -14.94 -29.29 36.91
N TYR A 111 -14.23 -28.23 37.27
CA TYR A 111 -12.85 -28.27 37.71
C TYR A 111 -12.77 -27.79 39.15
N VAL A 112 -11.98 -28.48 39.97
CA VAL A 112 -11.76 -28.10 41.37
C VAL A 112 -10.28 -27.85 41.58
N ASN A 113 -9.92 -26.62 41.94
CA ASN A 113 -8.54 -26.28 42.24
C ASN A 113 -8.12 -26.96 43.56
N PRO A 114 -7.11 -27.84 43.57
CA PRO A 114 -6.70 -28.54 44.80
C PRO A 114 -6.03 -27.62 45.82
N TYR A 115 -5.53 -26.47 45.41
CA TYR A 115 -4.84 -25.51 46.27
C TYR A 115 -5.79 -24.52 46.95
N THR A 116 -6.87 -24.12 46.25
CA THR A 116 -7.84 -23.14 46.77
C THR A 116 -9.20 -23.76 47.11
N GLN A 117 -9.45 -25.01 46.71
CA GLN A 117 -10.75 -25.71 46.77
C GLN A 117 -11.87 -25.02 46.00
N GLU A 118 -11.54 -24.00 45.20
CA GLU A 118 -12.51 -23.30 44.36
C GLU A 118 -12.97 -24.19 43.21
N THR A 119 -14.24 -24.06 42.85
CA THR A 119 -14.86 -24.86 41.79
C THR A 119 -15.26 -23.96 40.63
N ALA A 120 -14.86 -24.33 39.41
CA ALA A 120 -15.18 -23.61 38.18
C ALA A 120 -15.74 -24.55 37.11
N GLU A 121 -16.88 -24.20 36.52
CA GLU A 121 -17.56 -25.02 35.53
C GLU A 121 -17.35 -24.46 34.11
N LYS A 122 -16.74 -25.26 33.23
CA LYS A 122 -16.63 -24.95 31.81
C LYS A 122 -17.81 -25.53 31.06
N ARG A 123 -18.71 -24.67 30.58
CA ARG A 123 -19.85 -25.05 29.70
C ARG A 123 -19.51 -24.80 28.23
N THR A 124 -19.84 -23.61 27.74
CA THR A 124 -19.56 -23.17 26.36
C THR A 124 -18.40 -22.18 26.27
N ARG A 125 -18.22 -21.33 27.30
CA ARG A 125 -17.10 -20.41 27.44
C ARG A 125 -16.21 -20.83 28.61
N THR A 126 -14.92 -20.54 28.54
CA THR A 126 -14.00 -20.73 29.67
C THR A 126 -14.25 -19.61 30.69
N PRO A 127 -14.68 -19.91 31.93
CA PRO A 127 -14.81 -18.92 33.00
C PRO A 127 -13.44 -18.30 33.34
N ALA A 128 -13.45 -17.06 33.84
CA ALA A 128 -12.22 -16.30 34.14
C ALA A 128 -11.30 -17.05 35.10
N ALA A 129 -11.85 -17.70 36.13
CA ALA A 129 -11.08 -18.53 37.07
C ALA A 129 -10.30 -19.65 36.39
N LEU A 130 -10.87 -20.33 35.39
CA LEU A 130 -10.15 -21.36 34.64
C LEU A 130 -9.05 -20.79 33.74
N THR A 131 -9.27 -19.60 33.17
CA THR A 131 -8.24 -18.91 32.39
C THR A 131 -7.06 -18.53 33.28
N GLU A 132 -7.32 -18.06 34.49
CA GLU A 132 -6.31 -17.74 35.49
C GLU A 132 -5.55 -18.99 35.94
N TRP A 133 -6.25 -20.09 36.27
CA TRP A 133 -5.58 -21.33 36.65
C TRP A 133 -4.72 -21.90 35.52
N VAL A 134 -5.19 -21.86 34.26
CA VAL A 134 -4.39 -22.29 33.10
C VAL A 134 -3.16 -21.40 32.91
N SER A 135 -3.28 -20.10 33.18
CA SER A 135 -2.15 -19.16 33.12
C SER A 135 -1.10 -19.42 34.21
N VAL A 136 -1.53 -19.86 35.40
CA VAL A 136 -0.64 -20.04 36.57
C VAL A 136 -0.03 -21.44 36.61
N TYR A 137 -0.84 -22.48 36.37
CA TYR A 137 -0.44 -23.89 36.57
C TYR A 137 -0.22 -24.65 35.25
N GLY A 138 -0.56 -24.03 34.12
CA GLY A 138 -0.49 -24.63 32.80
C GLY A 138 -1.68 -25.53 32.47
N LEU A 139 -1.99 -25.64 31.17
CA LEU A 139 -3.17 -26.36 30.67
C LEU A 139 -3.20 -27.83 31.11
N GLY A 140 -2.09 -28.55 30.93
CA GLY A 140 -2.03 -30.00 31.23
C GLY A 140 -2.29 -30.30 32.70
N THR A 141 -1.87 -29.42 33.62
CA THR A 141 -2.13 -29.57 35.05
C THR A 141 -3.60 -29.34 35.36
N VAL A 142 -4.21 -28.27 34.83
CA VAL A 142 -5.62 -27.93 35.07
C VAL A 142 -6.56 -28.96 34.44
N GLU A 143 -6.18 -29.60 33.32
CA GLU A 143 -6.96 -30.70 32.74
C GLU A 143 -7.15 -31.87 33.70
N THR A 144 -6.17 -32.16 34.57
CA THR A 144 -6.27 -33.25 35.55
C THR A 144 -7.19 -32.93 36.73
N TRP A 145 -7.60 -31.67 36.90
CA TRP A 145 -8.47 -31.22 37.99
C TRP A 145 -9.96 -31.33 37.64
N ARG A 146 -10.26 -31.82 36.43
CA ARG A 146 -11.62 -32.08 36.02
C ARG A 146 -12.20 -33.22 36.86
N ARG A 147 -13.32 -32.94 37.50
CA ARG A 147 -14.14 -33.89 38.24
C ARG A 147 -15.23 -34.48 37.35
#